data_AF-A0A9P5V9P6-F1
#
_entry.id   AF-A0A9P5V9P6-F1
#
_cell.length_a   1.000
_cell.length_b   1.000
_cell.length_c   1.000
_cell.angle_alpha   90.00
_cell.angle_beta   90.00
_cell.angle_gamma   90.00
#
_symmetry.space_group_name_H-M   'P 1'
#
loop_
_entity.id
_entity.type
_entity.pdbx_description
1 polymer ?
#
loop_
_entity_poly.entity_id
_entity_poly.type
_entity_poly.pdbx_seq_one_letter_code
_entity_poly.pdbx_strand_id
1 'polypeptide(L)'
;MDLFRRIPEPVNRLKTYNRAHTLTEIKSTRPGVWKCRKLETLHIGFHITGGWGTRHQPEQSRVVFGYIARVLPQLRELHIHTVSRQQMFPFQKLRLSGGFCLLAKLQYLERLKICSSETPQPPKHVYDLDWMVREGWTAEARETRRRAMAPWSQPIRLEDKAEAKRVAKRDGKTRSQIGEGAGDAGRIMEWESLVDPGLKEELQHLGRLRDVKLWLDEMVAPDSRGMSNQWPSLQKIAIASNAVYGLSPLNEYIRLTMAREYSRWENRR
;
A
#
# COMPACT_ATOMS: atom_id res chain seq x y z
N MET A 1 15.29 6.38 -6.11
CA MET A 1 14.63 5.61 -5.03
C MET A 1 14.30 4.20 -5.52
N ASP A 2 14.93 3.17 -4.96
CA ASP A 2 14.72 1.80 -5.43
C ASP A 2 13.55 1.13 -4.67
N LEU A 3 12.37 1.10 -5.28
CA LEU A 3 11.16 0.49 -4.69
C LEU A 3 11.28 -1.03 -4.61
N PHE A 4 11.98 -1.68 -5.54
CA PHE A 4 12.17 -3.13 -5.55
C PHE A 4 13.02 -3.59 -4.36
N ARG A 5 14.04 -2.80 -3.98
CA ARG A 5 14.92 -3.12 -2.84
C ARG A 5 14.32 -2.84 -1.47
N ARG A 6 13.13 -2.25 -1.38
CA ARG A 6 12.42 -2.02 -0.11
C ARG A 6 11.61 -3.23 0.36
N ILE A 7 11.24 -4.12 -0.57
CA ILE A 7 10.57 -5.37 -0.23
C ILE A 7 11.64 -6.35 0.24
N PRO A 8 11.57 -6.88 1.48
CA PRO A 8 12.52 -7.87 1.97
C PRO A 8 12.61 -9.05 1.00
N GLU A 9 13.82 -9.47 0.65
CA GLU A 9 13.97 -10.73 -0.06
C GLU A 9 13.41 -11.87 0.81
N PRO A 10 12.61 -12.81 0.25
CA PRO A 10 12.11 -13.94 1.01
C PRO A 10 13.28 -14.72 1.63
N VAL A 11 13.30 -14.78 2.97
CA VAL A 11 14.40 -15.40 3.75
C VAL A 11 14.48 -16.92 3.52
N ASN A 12 13.43 -17.57 3.00
CA ASN A 12 13.42 -19.02 2.76
C ASN A 12 13.52 -19.37 1.26
N ARG A 13 14.70 -19.88 0.87
CA ARG A 13 15.02 -20.46 -0.45
C ARG A 13 14.64 -21.94 -0.51
N LEU A 14 13.36 -22.27 -0.65
CA LEU A 14 13.00 -23.58 -1.22
C LEU A 14 13.20 -23.50 -2.74
N LYS A 15 14.15 -24.28 -3.25
CA LYS A 15 14.84 -24.17 -4.55
C LYS A 15 14.09 -24.80 -5.76
N THR A 16 12.79 -25.09 -5.70
CA THR A 16 12.20 -26.10 -6.60
C THR A 16 11.14 -25.62 -7.61
N TYR A 17 11.17 -24.37 -8.05
CA TYR A 17 10.38 -23.97 -9.24
C TYR A 17 11.29 -23.29 -10.27
N ASN A 18 10.98 -23.46 -11.57
CA ASN A 18 11.62 -22.83 -12.74
C ASN A 18 11.60 -21.29 -12.66
N ARG A 19 12.39 -20.75 -11.73
CA ARG A 19 12.48 -19.35 -11.31
C ARG A 19 13.58 -18.60 -12.06
N ALA A 20 14.38 -19.32 -12.85
CA ALA A 20 15.48 -18.75 -13.61
C ALA A 20 14.97 -17.68 -14.57
N HIS A 21 13.99 -17.98 -15.42
CA HIS A 21 13.47 -17.06 -16.44
C HIS A 21 12.85 -15.77 -15.86
N THR A 22 11.99 -15.86 -14.85
CA THR A 22 11.34 -14.67 -14.27
C THR A 22 12.33 -13.76 -13.53
N LEU A 23 13.37 -14.32 -12.90
CA LEU A 23 14.38 -13.52 -12.20
C LEU A 23 15.38 -12.86 -13.14
N THR A 24 15.75 -13.47 -14.28
CA THR A 24 16.61 -12.79 -15.27
C THR A 24 15.90 -11.59 -15.89
N GLU A 25 14.60 -11.71 -16.15
CA GLU A 25 13.81 -10.63 -16.76
C GLU A 25 13.60 -9.45 -15.78
N ILE A 26 13.23 -9.72 -14.52
CA ILE A 26 13.07 -8.69 -13.47
C ILE A 26 14.40 -8.00 -13.12
N LYS A 27 15.52 -8.70 -13.22
CA LYS A 27 16.85 -8.11 -12.98
C LYS A 27 17.25 -7.06 -14.02
N SER A 28 16.60 -7.05 -15.20
CA SER A 28 16.93 -6.11 -16.27
C SER A 28 16.18 -4.76 -16.15
N THR A 29 15.03 -4.73 -15.47
CA THR A 29 14.22 -3.51 -15.40
C THR A 29 14.72 -2.60 -14.28
N ARG A 30 15.33 -1.47 -14.66
CA ARG A 30 15.64 -0.39 -13.71
C ARG A 30 14.33 0.14 -13.11
N PRO A 31 14.23 0.35 -11.78
CA PRO A 31 13.04 0.96 -11.18
C PRO A 31 12.76 2.31 -11.84
N GLY A 32 11.49 2.64 -12.05
CA GLY A 32 11.06 3.91 -12.61
C GLY A 32 9.83 4.47 -11.89
N VAL A 33 9.53 5.73 -12.16
CA VAL A 33 8.29 6.39 -11.71
C VAL A 33 7.35 6.55 -12.91
N TRP A 34 6.07 6.21 -12.75
CA TRP A 34 5.10 6.41 -13.82
C TRP A 34 4.97 7.90 -14.16
N LYS A 35 5.05 8.22 -15.45
CA LYS A 35 4.93 9.61 -15.95
C LYS A 35 3.48 10.10 -16.03
N CYS A 36 2.49 9.20 -15.93
CA CYS A 36 1.08 9.46 -16.22
C CYS A 36 0.31 10.09 -15.03
N ARG A 37 0.75 11.25 -14.51
CA ARG A 37 0.07 11.91 -13.35
C ARG A 37 -1.37 12.34 -13.61
N LYS A 38 -1.75 12.50 -14.88
CA LYS A 38 -3.11 12.83 -15.34
C LYS A 38 -3.95 11.58 -15.68
N LEU A 39 -3.50 10.39 -15.28
CA LEU A 39 -4.27 9.17 -15.52
C LEU A 39 -5.55 9.19 -14.67
N GLU A 40 -6.69 9.11 -15.32
CA GLU A 40 -8.00 9.08 -14.64
C GLU A 40 -8.47 7.66 -14.32
N THR A 41 -8.03 6.65 -15.08
CA THR A 41 -8.42 5.25 -14.90
C THR A 41 -7.19 4.35 -14.85
N LEU A 42 -7.07 3.57 -13.78
CA LEU A 42 -6.02 2.56 -13.62
C LEU A 42 -6.66 1.21 -13.31
N HIS A 43 -6.49 0.26 -14.22
CA HIS A 43 -6.79 -1.15 -13.97
C HIS A 43 -5.46 -1.91 -13.92
N ILE A 44 -5.13 -2.45 -12.75
CA ILE A 44 -3.84 -3.10 -12.50
C ILE A 44 -4.02 -4.47 -11.87
N GLY A 45 -3.32 -5.44 -12.45
CA GLY A 45 -3.21 -6.81 -11.95
C GLY A 45 -1.87 -7.03 -11.25
N PHE A 46 -1.89 -7.63 -10.06
CA PHE A 46 -0.68 -8.02 -9.35
C PHE A 46 -0.45 -9.52 -9.43
N HIS A 47 0.77 -9.89 -9.83
CA HIS A 47 1.32 -11.23 -9.68
C HIS A 47 2.16 -11.28 -8.40
N ILE A 48 1.73 -12.07 -7.41
CA ILE A 48 2.48 -12.18 -6.16
C ILE A 48 3.48 -13.32 -6.30
N THR A 49 4.70 -12.96 -6.67
CA THR A 49 5.82 -13.90 -6.72
C THR A 49 6.43 -14.03 -5.33
N GLY A 50 6.14 -15.12 -4.62
CA GLY A 50 6.71 -15.35 -3.29
C GLY A 50 6.06 -16.51 -2.52
N GLY A 51 6.81 -17.06 -1.57
CA GLY A 51 6.29 -18.07 -0.63
C GLY A 51 5.34 -17.45 0.39
N TRP A 52 4.61 -18.28 1.14
CA TRP A 52 3.62 -17.87 2.14
C TRP A 52 4.10 -16.78 3.10
N GLY A 53 5.37 -16.83 3.54
CA GLY A 53 5.95 -15.85 4.47
C GLY A 53 6.04 -14.41 3.92
N THR A 54 6.13 -14.23 2.60
CA THR A 54 6.16 -12.89 1.97
C THR A 54 4.78 -12.38 1.57
N ARG A 55 3.76 -13.25 1.51
CA ARG A 55 2.41 -12.91 1.02
C ARG A 55 1.56 -12.13 2.01
N HIS A 56 2.04 -11.90 3.23
CA HIS A 56 1.24 -11.26 4.28
C HIS A 56 1.93 -10.04 4.90
N GLN A 57 2.94 -9.51 4.22
CA GLN A 57 3.68 -8.34 4.66
C GLN A 57 2.90 -7.05 4.34
N PRO A 58 2.43 -6.29 5.35
CA PRO A 58 1.70 -5.04 5.13
C PRO A 58 2.52 -4.01 4.33
N GLU A 59 3.85 -4.13 4.31
CA GLU A 59 4.79 -3.33 3.52
C GLU A 59 4.39 -3.28 2.04
N GLN A 60 4.02 -4.44 1.46
CA GLN A 60 3.63 -4.52 0.05
C GLN A 60 2.38 -3.70 -0.24
N SER A 61 1.42 -3.76 0.69
CA SER A 61 0.20 -2.96 0.64
C SER A 61 0.47 -1.47 0.72
N ARG A 62 1.34 -1.06 1.66
CA ARG A 62 1.75 0.33 1.80
C ARG A 62 2.46 0.86 0.56
N VAL A 63 3.30 0.04 -0.09
CA VAL A 63 3.96 0.43 -1.34
C VAL A 63 2.94 0.68 -2.43
N VAL A 64 2.01 -0.25 -2.68
CA VAL A 64 1.03 -0.08 -3.78
C VAL A 64 0.10 1.09 -3.53
N PHE A 65 -0.56 1.11 -2.37
CA PHE A 65 -1.53 2.17 -2.06
C PHE A 65 -0.86 3.54 -1.96
N GLY A 66 0.28 3.61 -1.27
CA GLY A 66 1.02 4.86 -1.12
C GLY A 66 1.63 5.39 -2.42
N TYR A 67 1.98 4.51 -3.36
CA TYR A 67 2.53 4.91 -4.66
C TYR A 67 1.42 5.43 -5.57
N ILE A 68 0.32 4.68 -5.70
CA ILE A 68 -0.84 5.09 -6.50
C ILE A 68 -1.34 6.46 -6.01
N ALA A 69 -1.51 6.63 -4.69
CA ALA A 69 -2.00 7.86 -4.08
C ALA A 69 -1.16 9.11 -4.42
N ARG A 70 0.15 8.97 -4.63
CA ARG A 70 1.08 10.09 -4.91
C ARG A 70 1.31 10.32 -6.39
N VAL A 71 1.47 9.23 -7.13
CA VAL A 71 1.88 9.27 -8.53
C VAL A 71 0.68 9.56 -9.43
N LEU A 72 -0.53 9.18 -9.03
CA LEU A 72 -1.77 9.32 -9.81
C LEU A 72 -2.81 10.16 -9.06
N PRO A 73 -2.54 11.44 -8.74
CA PRO A 73 -3.45 12.25 -7.93
C PRO A 73 -4.79 12.54 -8.61
N GLN A 74 -4.87 12.46 -9.94
CA GLN A 74 -6.08 12.73 -10.75
C GLN A 74 -6.93 11.47 -11.00
N LEU A 75 -6.64 10.37 -10.29
CA LEU A 75 -7.31 9.09 -10.53
C LEU A 75 -8.79 9.15 -10.09
N ARG A 76 -9.68 8.80 -11.01
CA ARG A 76 -11.15 8.71 -10.81
C ARG A 76 -11.62 7.27 -10.67
N GLU A 77 -10.98 6.34 -11.37
CA GLU A 77 -11.29 4.91 -11.30
C GLU A 77 -10.03 4.09 -11.02
N LEU A 78 -10.07 3.29 -9.94
CA LEU A 78 -8.99 2.41 -9.54
C LEU A 78 -9.49 0.99 -9.40
N HIS A 79 -9.05 0.11 -10.29
CA HIS A 79 -9.30 -1.32 -10.23
C HIS A 79 -8.01 -2.09 -9.95
N ILE A 80 -7.98 -2.79 -8.83
CA ILE A 80 -6.87 -3.61 -8.39
C ILE A 80 -7.35 -5.06 -8.36
N HIS A 81 -6.67 -5.96 -9.07
CA HIS A 81 -6.98 -7.38 -9.07
C HIS A 81 -5.76 -8.28 -8.90
N THR A 82 -6.02 -9.52 -8.48
CA THR A 82 -5.05 -10.62 -8.54
C THR A 82 -5.14 -11.31 -9.88
N VAL A 83 -4.00 -11.68 -10.45
CA VAL A 83 -4.00 -12.48 -11.68
C VAL A 83 -4.14 -13.99 -11.39
N SER A 84 -3.78 -14.44 -10.17
CA SER A 84 -3.87 -15.86 -9.79
C SER A 84 -5.02 -16.12 -8.80
N ARG A 85 -5.96 -16.98 -9.19
CA ARG A 85 -7.09 -17.41 -8.32
C ARG A 85 -6.64 -18.13 -7.04
N GLN A 86 -5.46 -18.73 -7.07
CA GLN A 86 -4.89 -19.51 -5.96
C GLN A 86 -4.03 -18.67 -5.01
N GLN A 87 -3.84 -17.38 -5.30
CA GLN A 87 -3.02 -16.51 -4.47
C GLN A 87 -3.92 -15.61 -3.63
N MET A 88 -3.95 -15.89 -2.32
CA MET A 88 -4.46 -14.93 -1.34
C MET A 88 -3.82 -13.57 -1.59
N PHE A 89 -4.66 -12.57 -1.81
CA PHE A 89 -4.19 -11.23 -2.12
C PHE A 89 -3.54 -10.63 -0.86
N PRO A 90 -2.28 -10.16 -0.88
CA PRO A 90 -1.63 -9.62 0.32
C PRO A 90 -2.40 -8.43 0.91
N PHE A 91 -3.16 -7.74 0.07
CA PHE A 91 -3.98 -6.58 0.42
C PHE A 91 -5.38 -6.92 0.94
N GLN A 92 -5.75 -8.23 1.05
CA GLN A 92 -7.04 -8.65 1.64
C GLN A 92 -7.22 -8.15 3.07
N LYS A 93 -6.11 -7.98 3.80
CA LYS A 93 -6.14 -7.47 5.18
C LYS A 93 -6.15 -5.95 5.09
N LEU A 94 -7.33 -5.36 4.94
CA LEU A 94 -7.59 -3.91 4.90
C LEU A 94 -7.28 -3.20 6.24
N ARG A 95 -6.24 -3.65 6.95
CA ARG A 95 -5.80 -3.10 8.22
C ARG A 95 -5.25 -1.70 8.01
N LEU A 96 -5.40 -0.82 9.01
CA LEU A 96 -4.77 0.50 8.98
C LEU A 96 -3.27 0.41 8.66
N SER A 97 -2.55 -0.51 9.32
CA SER A 97 -1.11 -0.69 9.11
C SER A 97 -0.70 -1.10 7.69
N GLY A 98 -1.65 -1.61 6.89
CA GLY A 98 -1.47 -1.96 5.48
C GLY A 98 -1.55 -0.76 4.53
N GLY A 99 -1.93 0.42 5.04
CA GLY A 99 -1.94 1.66 4.25
C GLY A 99 -3.11 1.79 3.29
N PHE A 100 -4.18 1.01 3.43
CA PHE A 100 -5.39 1.18 2.61
C PHE A 100 -5.96 2.60 2.73
N CYS A 101 -5.88 3.19 3.92
CA CYS A 101 -6.24 4.59 4.18
C CYS A 101 -5.42 5.61 3.38
N LEU A 102 -4.25 5.26 2.82
CA LEU A 102 -3.49 6.19 1.98
C LEU A 102 -4.23 6.54 0.69
N LEU A 103 -5.13 5.66 0.22
CA LEU A 103 -5.97 5.94 -0.95
C LEU A 103 -6.98 7.07 -0.70
N ALA A 104 -7.23 7.46 0.55
CA ALA A 104 -7.99 8.65 0.90
C ALA A 104 -7.40 9.96 0.35
N LYS A 105 -6.11 9.96 -0.02
CA LYS A 105 -5.47 11.12 -0.65
C LYS A 105 -5.98 11.38 -2.08
N LEU A 106 -6.64 10.40 -2.72
CA LEU A 106 -7.16 10.52 -4.08
C LEU A 106 -8.51 11.27 -4.05
N GLN A 107 -8.46 12.60 -4.08
CA GLN A 107 -9.64 13.47 -3.94
C GLN A 107 -10.67 13.29 -5.06
N TYR A 108 -10.20 12.92 -6.26
CA TYR A 108 -11.04 12.73 -7.44
C TYR A 108 -11.51 11.28 -7.61
N LEU A 109 -11.17 10.37 -6.70
CA LEU A 109 -11.53 8.97 -6.82
C LEU A 109 -13.03 8.78 -6.68
N GLU A 110 -13.67 8.32 -7.74
CA GLU A 110 -15.12 8.06 -7.83
C GLU A 110 -15.45 6.58 -7.66
N ARG A 111 -14.55 5.71 -8.16
CA ARG A 111 -14.75 4.25 -8.24
C ARG A 111 -13.51 3.51 -7.76
N LEU A 112 -13.69 2.67 -6.75
CA LEU A 112 -12.63 1.82 -6.21
C LEU A 112 -13.05 0.35 -6.23
N LYS A 113 -12.32 -0.48 -6.97
CA LYS A 113 -12.53 -1.93 -6.99
C LYS A 113 -11.27 -2.65 -6.57
N ILE A 114 -11.36 -3.46 -5.53
CA ILE A 114 -10.29 -4.36 -5.08
C ILE A 114 -10.83 -5.78 -5.19
N CYS A 115 -10.57 -6.42 -6.32
CA CYS A 115 -10.99 -7.78 -6.59
C CYS A 115 -10.07 -8.78 -5.90
N SER A 116 -10.68 -9.70 -5.16
CA SER A 116 -10.04 -10.93 -4.71
C SER A 116 -10.81 -12.12 -5.27
N SER A 117 -10.12 -13.19 -5.66
CA SER A 117 -10.74 -14.45 -6.06
C SER A 117 -11.45 -15.17 -4.91
N GLU A 118 -11.24 -14.72 -3.67
CA GLU A 118 -11.75 -15.34 -2.46
C GLU A 118 -12.78 -14.44 -1.76
N THR A 119 -13.56 -15.05 -0.87
CA THR A 119 -14.46 -14.33 0.03
C THR A 119 -13.70 -13.24 0.80
N PRO A 120 -14.26 -12.03 0.95
CA PRO A 120 -13.65 -10.97 1.73
C PRO A 120 -13.29 -11.50 3.12
N GLN A 121 -12.03 -11.37 3.53
CA GLN A 121 -11.75 -11.48 4.95
C GLN A 121 -12.37 -10.26 5.63
N PRO A 122 -13.26 -10.45 6.61
CA PRO A 122 -13.81 -9.32 7.33
C PRO A 122 -12.67 -8.52 7.98
N PRO A 123 -12.84 -7.19 8.12
CA PRO A 123 -11.85 -6.36 8.80
C PRO A 123 -11.61 -6.92 10.22
N LYS A 124 -10.34 -6.94 10.64
CA LYS A 124 -10.01 -7.45 11.98
C LYS A 124 -10.65 -6.56 13.05
N HIS A 125 -10.64 -5.25 12.82
CA HIS A 125 -11.21 -4.25 13.71
C HIS A 125 -12.10 -3.26 12.95
N VAL A 126 -13.09 -2.68 13.62
CA VAL A 126 -13.99 -1.69 13.00
C VAL A 126 -13.22 -0.45 12.55
N TYR A 127 -12.28 -0.01 13.38
CA TYR A 127 -11.41 1.13 13.12
C TYR A 127 -10.51 0.97 11.89
N ASP A 128 -10.44 -0.23 11.30
CA ASP A 128 -9.71 -0.46 10.05
C ASP A 128 -10.42 0.18 8.84
N LEU A 129 -11.75 0.36 8.91
CA LEU A 129 -12.58 0.83 7.79
C LEU A 129 -13.55 1.96 8.15
N ASP A 130 -13.80 2.24 9.45
CA ASP A 130 -14.78 3.26 9.86
C ASP A 130 -14.49 4.65 9.28
N TRP A 131 -13.22 4.99 9.08
CA TRP A 131 -12.79 6.23 8.44
C TRP A 131 -13.33 6.43 7.01
N MET A 132 -13.80 5.37 6.34
CA MET A 132 -14.40 5.46 5.01
C MET A 132 -15.80 6.06 5.01
N VAL A 133 -16.47 6.10 6.16
CA VAL A 133 -17.87 6.52 6.30
C VAL A 133 -17.98 7.68 7.29
N ARG A 134 -19.00 8.52 7.15
CA ARG A 134 -19.16 9.75 7.98
C ARG A 134 -19.25 9.41 9.47
N GLU A 135 -19.85 8.28 9.80
CA GLU A 135 -20.04 7.77 11.15
C GLU A 135 -18.72 7.43 11.86
N GLY A 136 -17.64 7.13 11.13
CA GLY A 136 -16.31 6.88 11.72
C GLY A 136 -15.47 8.15 11.97
N TRP A 137 -16.07 9.34 11.79
CA TRP A 137 -15.41 10.63 12.02
C TRP A 137 -15.73 11.27 13.37
N THR A 138 -16.41 10.54 14.25
CA THR A 138 -16.67 10.96 15.63
C THR A 138 -15.36 11.09 16.43
N ALA A 139 -15.40 11.88 17.50
CA ALA A 139 -14.25 12.01 18.41
C ALA A 139 -13.83 10.66 19.01
N GLU A 140 -14.82 9.82 19.33
CA GLU A 140 -14.60 8.46 19.86
C GLU A 140 -13.90 7.53 18.85
N ALA A 141 -14.34 7.54 17.59
CA ALA A 141 -13.71 6.75 16.53
C ALA A 141 -12.26 7.21 16.26
N ARG A 142 -12.02 8.53 16.25
CA ARG A 142 -10.66 9.10 16.14
C ARG A 142 -9.76 8.69 17.29
N GLU A 143 -10.27 8.74 18.52
CA GLU A 143 -9.53 8.30 19.71
C GLU A 143 -9.25 6.79 19.68
N THR A 144 -10.21 5.99 19.23
CA THR A 144 -10.03 4.56 19.03
C THR A 144 -8.90 4.26 18.03
N ARG A 145 -8.87 4.96 16.89
CA ARG A 145 -7.77 4.87 15.91
C ARG A 145 -6.43 5.31 16.52
N ARG A 146 -6.41 6.41 17.25
CA ARG A 146 -5.21 6.92 17.94
C ARG A 146 -4.63 5.88 18.91
N ARG A 147 -5.47 5.24 19.72
CA ARG A 147 -5.06 4.15 20.61
C ARG A 147 -4.53 2.94 19.86
N ALA A 148 -5.19 2.55 18.76
CA ALA A 148 -4.74 1.44 17.92
C ALA A 148 -3.36 1.71 17.28
N MET A 149 -3.03 2.97 17.02
CA MET A 149 -1.75 3.41 16.48
C MET A 149 -0.66 3.65 17.54
N ALA A 150 -1.01 3.80 18.82
CA ALA A 150 -0.04 4.09 19.89
C ALA A 150 1.14 3.08 19.95
N PRO A 151 0.92 1.75 19.75
CA PRO A 151 2.01 0.78 19.72
C PRO A 151 2.95 0.89 18.50
N TRP A 152 2.63 1.69 17.48
CA TRP A 152 3.40 1.73 16.23
C TRP A 152 4.77 2.41 16.36
N SER A 153 5.01 3.14 17.45
CA SER A 153 6.29 3.84 17.70
C SER A 153 7.50 2.89 17.63
N GLN A 154 7.38 1.67 18.18
CA GLN A 154 8.46 0.68 18.14
C GLN A 154 8.67 0.10 16.72
N PRO A 155 7.65 -0.43 16.02
CA PRO A 155 7.80 -0.87 14.63
C PRO A 155 8.36 0.22 13.70
N ILE A 156 7.93 1.47 13.84
CA ILE A 156 8.47 2.59 13.05
C ILE A 156 9.96 2.76 13.28
N ARG A 157 10.43 2.76 14.55
CA ARG A 157 11.86 2.84 14.86
C ARG A 157 12.67 1.68 14.27
N LEU A 158 12.11 0.47 14.28
CA LEU A 158 12.75 -0.71 13.68
C LEU A 158 12.88 -0.57 12.16
N GLU A 159 11.81 -0.12 11.48
CA GLU A 159 11.84 0.17 10.04
C GLU A 159 12.81 1.30 9.70
N ASP A 160 12.86 2.37 10.50
CA ASP A 160 13.79 3.48 10.31
C ASP A 160 15.25 3.01 10.40
N LYS A 161 15.56 2.18 11.41
CA LYS A 161 16.90 1.59 11.57
C LYS A 161 17.25 0.66 10.41
N ALA A 162 16.30 -0.12 9.92
CA ALA A 162 16.51 -0.99 8.76
C ALA A 162 16.76 -0.19 7.47
N GLU A 163 15.98 0.87 7.24
CA GLU A 163 16.15 1.76 6.08
C GLU A 163 17.49 2.51 6.15
N ALA A 164 17.89 3.03 7.31
CA ALA A 164 19.18 3.69 7.50
C ALA A 164 20.36 2.76 7.16
N LYS A 165 20.31 1.49 7.64
CA LYS A 165 21.31 0.47 7.28
C LYS A 165 21.34 0.19 5.78
N ARG A 166 20.17 0.15 5.12
CA ARG A 166 20.06 -0.09 3.68
C ARG A 166 20.66 1.07 2.87
N VAL A 167 20.39 2.31 3.27
CA VAL A 167 20.94 3.52 2.65
C VAL A 167 22.47 3.54 2.83
N ALA A 168 22.98 3.34 4.05
CA ALA A 168 24.42 3.30 4.31
C ALA A 168 25.14 2.21 3.48
N LYS A 169 24.53 1.03 3.32
CA LYS A 169 25.08 -0.04 2.46
C LYS A 169 25.11 0.34 0.99
N ARG A 170 24.12 1.12 0.52
CA ARG A 170 24.10 1.64 -0.87
C ARG A 170 25.24 2.64 -1.06
N ASP A 171 25.41 3.57 -0.12
CA ASP A 171 26.40 4.64 -0.24
C ASP A 171 27.84 4.12 -0.07
N GLY A 172 28.05 3.13 0.81
CA GLY A 172 29.35 2.49 1.00
C GLY A 172 29.82 1.69 -0.23
N LYS A 173 28.91 0.98 -0.91
CA LYS A 173 29.25 0.25 -2.15
C LYS A 173 29.69 1.18 -3.27
N THR A 174 29.09 2.36 -3.36
CA THR A 174 29.45 3.36 -4.38
C THR A 174 30.89 3.83 -4.22
N ARG A 175 31.43 3.94 -2.99
CA ARG A 175 32.80 4.42 -2.77
C ARG A 175 33.87 3.36 -3.06
N SER A 176 33.63 2.09 -2.74
CA SER A 176 34.65 1.03 -2.93
C SER A 176 34.84 0.56 -4.37
N GLN A 177 33.95 0.94 -5.31
CA GLN A 177 34.04 0.55 -6.73
C GLN A 177 34.64 1.64 -7.63
N ILE A 178 35.14 2.75 -7.08
CA ILE A 178 35.81 3.82 -7.83
C ILE A 178 37.30 3.46 -8.12
N GLY A 179 37.72 2.23 -7.85
CA GLY A 179 39.01 1.69 -8.27
C GLY A 179 39.01 1.26 -9.74
N GLU A 180 39.57 2.11 -10.59
CA GLU A 180 40.28 1.84 -11.87
C GLU A 180 39.61 1.01 -12.99
N GLY A 181 38.34 0.64 -12.87
CA GLY A 181 37.56 0.03 -13.97
C GLY A 181 36.74 1.05 -14.74
N ALA A 182 37.30 1.62 -15.82
CA ALA A 182 36.61 2.55 -16.71
C ALA A 182 35.44 1.86 -17.45
N GLY A 183 34.23 1.94 -16.91
CA GLY A 183 33.01 1.62 -17.65
C GLY A 183 31.85 1.20 -16.75
N ASP A 184 30.83 2.06 -16.65
CA ASP A 184 29.45 1.73 -16.25
C ASP A 184 29.04 1.82 -14.75
N ALA A 185 29.95 2.05 -13.79
CA ALA A 185 29.59 1.99 -12.36
C ALA A 185 28.97 3.27 -11.71
N GLY A 186 28.72 4.34 -12.46
CA GLY A 186 28.44 5.66 -11.87
C GLY A 186 27.14 6.36 -12.29
N ARG A 187 26.28 5.76 -13.12
CA ARG A 187 25.07 6.45 -13.58
C ARG A 187 24.10 6.58 -12.41
N ILE A 188 24.06 7.76 -11.77
CA ILE A 188 22.85 8.27 -11.12
C ILE A 188 21.71 7.83 -12.03
N MET A 189 20.78 7.02 -11.50
CA MET A 189 19.78 6.43 -12.36
C MET A 189 19.06 7.58 -13.06
N GLU A 190 19.12 7.62 -14.39
CA GLU A 190 18.70 8.76 -15.22
C GLU A 190 17.28 9.24 -14.90
N TRP A 191 16.43 8.35 -14.40
CA TRP A 191 15.11 8.70 -13.93
C TRP A 191 15.11 9.56 -12.66
N GLU A 192 16.06 9.41 -11.73
CA GLU A 192 16.15 10.18 -10.48
C GLU A 192 16.35 11.69 -10.72
N SER A 193 16.96 12.07 -11.85
CA SER A 193 17.06 13.48 -12.29
C SER A 193 15.81 13.97 -13.03
N LEU A 194 15.00 13.05 -13.56
CA LEU A 194 13.77 13.37 -14.30
C LEU A 194 12.52 13.40 -13.41
N VAL A 195 12.58 12.85 -12.19
CA VAL A 195 11.46 12.95 -11.24
C VAL A 195 11.43 14.33 -10.62
N ASP A 196 10.25 14.93 -10.64
CA ASP A 196 9.93 16.11 -9.86
C ASP A 196 10.46 16.00 -8.41
N PRO A 197 11.25 16.98 -7.92
CA PRO A 197 11.81 16.94 -6.58
C PRO A 197 10.77 16.78 -5.48
N GLY A 198 9.59 17.41 -5.62
CA GLY A 198 8.48 17.28 -4.68
C GLY A 198 7.97 15.84 -4.60
N LEU A 199 7.70 15.21 -5.73
CA LEU A 199 7.32 13.80 -5.77
C LEU A 199 8.40 12.88 -5.17
N LYS A 200 9.69 13.18 -5.39
CA LYS A 200 10.79 12.41 -4.81
C LYS A 200 10.77 12.48 -3.28
N GLU A 201 10.50 13.65 -2.73
CA GLU A 201 10.33 13.85 -1.28
C GLU A 201 9.09 13.12 -0.76
N GLU A 202 7.95 13.23 -1.44
CA GLU A 202 6.71 12.54 -1.06
C GLU A 202 6.91 11.02 -0.98
N LEU A 203 7.68 10.44 -1.91
CA LEU A 203 7.94 9.01 -1.97
C LEU A 203 8.96 8.54 -0.92
N GLN A 204 9.64 9.45 -0.20
CA GLN A 204 10.78 9.09 0.66
C GLN A 204 10.42 8.05 1.73
N HIS A 205 9.17 8.11 2.22
CA HIS A 205 8.63 7.19 3.21
C HIS A 205 7.78 6.06 2.62
N LEU A 206 7.69 5.96 1.29
CA LEU A 206 6.84 4.97 0.61
C LEU A 206 7.12 3.55 1.07
N GLY A 207 6.05 2.83 1.44
CA GLY A 207 6.10 1.46 1.93
C GLY A 207 6.34 1.32 3.44
N ARG A 208 6.65 2.42 4.15
CA ARG A 208 6.95 2.40 5.59
C ARG A 208 5.70 2.70 6.42
N LEU A 209 5.64 2.15 7.63
CA LEU A 209 4.57 2.42 8.59
C LEU A 209 4.51 3.90 8.99
N ARG A 210 5.66 4.58 8.98
CA ARG A 210 5.78 6.02 9.21
C ARG A 210 4.87 6.83 8.31
N ASP A 211 4.77 6.46 7.03
CA ASP A 211 3.93 7.16 6.05
C ASP A 211 2.44 7.06 6.42
N VAL A 212 2.00 5.84 6.72
CA VAL A 212 0.63 5.56 7.18
C VAL A 212 0.32 6.31 8.48
N LYS A 213 1.27 6.33 9.43
CA LYS A 213 1.10 7.04 10.70
C LYS A 213 0.94 8.54 10.50
N LEU A 214 1.80 9.18 9.70
CA LEU A 214 1.71 10.62 9.42
C LEU A 214 0.35 10.98 8.83
N TRP A 215 -0.12 10.19 7.86
CA TRP A 215 -1.44 10.39 7.28
C TRP A 215 -2.57 10.22 8.30
N LEU A 216 -2.54 9.16 9.11
CA LEU A 216 -3.58 8.95 10.12
C LEU A 216 -3.53 10.00 11.24
N ASP A 217 -2.35 10.48 11.63
CA ASP A 217 -2.20 11.56 12.60
C ASP A 217 -2.86 12.86 12.06
N GLU A 218 -2.71 13.14 10.76
CA GLU A 218 -3.42 14.23 10.06
C GLU A 218 -4.95 14.01 10.07
N MET A 219 -5.42 12.77 9.80
CA MET A 219 -6.84 12.41 9.84
C MET A 219 -7.49 12.60 11.21
N VAL A 220 -6.74 12.39 12.30
CA VAL A 220 -7.29 12.45 13.68
C VAL A 220 -7.05 13.80 14.36
N ALA A 221 -6.42 14.76 13.68
CA ALA A 221 -6.18 16.09 14.21
C ALA A 221 -7.53 16.80 14.51
N PRO A 222 -7.64 17.57 15.61
CA PRO A 222 -8.89 18.26 15.95
C PRO A 222 -9.25 19.34 14.92
N ASP A 223 -8.25 19.97 14.31
CA ASP A 223 -8.42 21.08 13.37
C ASP A 223 -8.51 20.66 11.90
N SER A 224 -8.67 19.36 11.61
CA SER A 224 -8.82 18.84 10.26
C SER A 224 -10.22 19.14 9.66
N ARG A 225 -10.73 20.36 9.86
CA ARG A 225 -12.07 20.82 9.43
C ARG A 225 -12.27 20.75 7.91
N GLY A 226 -11.18 20.77 7.14
CA GLY A 226 -11.20 20.57 5.69
C GLY A 226 -11.19 19.10 5.22
N MET A 227 -11.04 18.13 6.12
CA MET A 227 -10.92 16.70 5.77
C MET A 227 -12.19 15.88 6.06
N SER A 228 -13.32 16.54 6.30
CA SER A 228 -14.59 15.90 6.65
C SER A 228 -15.10 14.91 5.60
N ASN A 229 -14.56 14.94 4.37
CA ASN A 229 -14.78 13.93 3.35
C ASN A 229 -13.44 13.45 2.77
N GLN A 230 -12.83 12.43 3.38
CA GLN A 230 -11.57 11.84 2.90
C GLN A 230 -11.69 11.04 1.60
N TRP A 231 -12.90 10.95 1.07
CA TRP A 231 -13.14 10.66 -0.32
C TRP A 231 -14.33 11.49 -0.79
N PRO A 232 -14.11 12.78 -1.12
CA PRO A 232 -15.22 13.67 -1.41
C PRO A 232 -15.99 13.24 -2.68
N SER A 233 -15.29 12.56 -3.59
CA SER A 233 -15.85 12.12 -4.87
C SER A 233 -16.23 10.64 -4.91
N LEU A 234 -15.92 9.83 -3.87
CA LEU A 234 -16.09 8.38 -3.96
C LEU A 234 -17.57 8.01 -3.88
N GLN A 235 -18.07 7.48 -4.99
CA GLN A 235 -19.46 7.06 -5.14
C GLN A 235 -19.61 5.55 -4.99
N LYS A 236 -18.61 4.80 -5.48
CA LYS A 236 -18.69 3.35 -5.60
C LYS A 236 -17.43 2.66 -5.10
N ILE A 237 -17.63 1.64 -4.29
CA ILE A 237 -16.55 0.78 -3.81
C ILE A 237 -16.97 -0.69 -3.82
N ALA A 238 -16.04 -1.56 -4.20
CA ALA A 238 -16.19 -3.01 -4.15
C ALA A 238 -14.89 -3.64 -3.66
N ILE A 239 -14.93 -4.32 -2.52
CA ILE A 239 -13.80 -5.02 -1.92
C ILE A 239 -14.14 -6.50 -1.77
N ALA A 240 -13.41 -7.34 -2.52
CA ALA A 240 -13.67 -8.77 -2.65
C ALA A 240 -15.16 -9.06 -2.98
N SER A 241 -15.72 -8.25 -3.87
CA SER A 241 -17.08 -8.38 -4.39
C SER A 241 -17.05 -8.43 -5.90
N ASN A 242 -17.85 -9.33 -6.48
CA ASN A 242 -18.03 -9.42 -7.94
C ASN A 242 -19.00 -8.37 -8.48
N ALA A 243 -19.56 -7.50 -7.62
CA ALA A 243 -20.42 -6.41 -8.04
C ALA A 243 -19.73 -5.58 -9.12
N VAL A 244 -20.35 -5.50 -10.31
CA VAL A 244 -19.79 -4.75 -11.45
C VAL A 244 -19.60 -3.29 -11.09
N TYR A 245 -20.60 -2.70 -10.44
CA TYR A 245 -20.66 -1.27 -10.12
C TYR A 245 -20.25 -0.91 -8.69
N GLY A 246 -20.02 -1.89 -7.81
CA GLY A 246 -19.80 -1.67 -6.38
C GLY A 246 -21.00 -1.08 -5.62
N LEU A 247 -20.83 -0.90 -4.32
CA LEU A 247 -21.82 -0.31 -3.40
C LEU A 247 -21.38 1.12 -3.01
N SER A 248 -22.27 1.89 -2.39
CA SER A 248 -21.84 3.13 -1.74
C SER A 248 -20.85 2.82 -0.60
N PRO A 249 -19.96 3.76 -0.21
CA PRO A 249 -19.01 3.54 0.89
C PRO A 249 -19.67 3.05 2.18
N LEU A 250 -20.83 3.61 2.54
CA LEU A 250 -21.61 3.19 3.70
C LEU A 250 -22.10 1.75 3.59
N ASN A 251 -22.71 1.38 2.45
CA ASN A 251 -23.27 0.03 2.27
C ASN A 251 -22.16 -1.03 2.19
N GLU A 252 -21.01 -0.68 1.60
CA GLU A 252 -19.86 -1.58 1.57
C GLU A 252 -19.24 -1.75 2.97
N TYR A 253 -19.14 -0.68 3.74
CA TYR A 253 -18.70 -0.74 5.13
C TYR A 253 -19.62 -1.63 5.98
N ILE A 254 -20.95 -1.46 5.86
CA ILE A 254 -21.94 -2.31 6.55
C ILE A 254 -21.76 -3.77 6.14
N ARG A 255 -21.67 -4.06 4.84
CA ARG A 255 -21.47 -5.42 4.33
C ARG A 255 -20.21 -6.08 4.90
N LEU A 256 -19.09 -5.35 4.92
CA LEU A 256 -17.81 -5.87 5.42
C LEU A 256 -17.81 -6.08 6.94
N THR A 257 -18.48 -5.20 7.68
CA THR A 257 -18.59 -5.30 9.15
C THR A 257 -19.59 -6.35 9.61
N MET A 258 -20.73 -6.53 8.92
CA MET A 258 -21.68 -7.62 9.20
C MET A 258 -21.07 -9.00 8.95
N ALA A 259 -20.26 -9.16 7.89
CA ALA A 259 -19.54 -10.41 7.65
C ALA A 259 -18.66 -10.82 8.84
N ARG A 260 -18.09 -9.84 9.56
CA ARG A 260 -17.29 -10.07 10.78
C ARG A 260 -18.12 -10.62 11.92
N GLU A 261 -19.33 -10.08 12.11
CA GLU A 261 -20.24 -10.50 13.19
C GLU A 261 -20.74 -11.91 12.95
N TYR A 262 -21.09 -12.23 11.70
CA TYR A 262 -21.45 -13.58 11.28
C TYR A 262 -20.32 -14.59 11.57
N SER A 263 -19.08 -14.30 11.13
CA SER A 263 -17.94 -15.18 11.40
C SER A 263 -17.67 -15.35 12.90
N ARG A 264 -17.91 -14.33 13.73
CA ARG A 264 -17.76 -14.45 15.19
C ARG A 264 -18.81 -15.34 15.82
N TRP A 265 -20.02 -15.33 15.30
CA TRP A 265 -21.11 -16.17 15.77
C TRP A 265 -20.90 -17.63 15.38
N GLU A 266 -20.47 -17.88 14.14
CA GLU A 266 -20.18 -19.23 13.63
C GLU A 266 -19.07 -19.94 14.44
N ASN A 267 -18.00 -19.22 14.82
CA ASN A 267 -16.91 -19.78 15.63
C ASN A 267 -17.28 -20.09 17.10
N ARG A 268 -18.47 -19.73 17.57
CA ARG A 268 -18.93 -20.06 18.95
C ARG A 268 -19.80 -21.31 19.01
N ARG A 269 -20.22 -21.83 17.86
CA ARG A 269 -20.95 -23.08 17.75
C ARG A 269 -19.98 -24.25 17.70
#